data_AF-A0AA43G404-F1
#
_entry.id   AF-A0AA43G404-F1
#
_cell.length_a   1.000
_cell.length_b   1.000
_cell.length_c   1.000
_cell.angle_alpha   90.00
_cell.angle_beta   90.00
_cell.angle_gamma   90.00
#
_symmetry.space_group_name_H-M   'P 1'
#
loop_
_entity.id
_entity.type
_entity.pdbx_description
1 polymer ?
#
loop_
_entity_poly.entity_id
_entity_poly.type
_entity_poly.pdbx_seq_one_letter_code
_entity_poly.pdbx_strand_id
1 'polypeptide(L)' 'MGKSHITRLKIEEALERIISGKTIIIPASQKLSVKAVEEEAGLGSGSVYYYPDIISKIKSHSLKKQ' A
#
# COMPACT_ATOMS: atom_id res chain seq x y z
N MET A 1 -13.59 0.81 17.67
CA MET A 1 -12.71 0.71 16.47
C MET A 1 -11.56 -0.25 16.81
N GLY A 2 -11.46 -1.39 16.13
CA GLY A 2 -10.37 -2.36 16.38
C GLY A 2 -9.08 -1.95 15.66
N LYS A 3 -7.91 -2.26 16.24
CA LYS A 3 -6.59 -1.90 15.68
C LYS A 3 -6.39 -2.39 14.24
N SER A 4 -6.95 -3.56 13.90
CA SER A 4 -6.90 -4.15 12.56
C SER A 4 -7.63 -3.32 11.49
N HIS A 5 -8.75 -2.69 11.85
CA HIS A 5 -9.50 -1.84 10.92
C HIS A 5 -8.73 -0.56 10.58
N ILE A 6 -8.04 0.01 11.57
CA ILE A 6 -7.19 1.21 11.38
C ILE A 6 -5.99 0.87 10.50
N THR A 7 -5.33 -0.26 10.73
CA THR A 7 -4.20 -0.70 9.90
C THR A 7 -4.63 -0.94 8.46
N ARG A 8 -5.76 -1.63 8.23
CA ARG A 8 -6.31 -1.84 6.89
C ARG A 8 -6.52 -0.52 6.15
N LEU A 9 -7.16 0.45 6.80
CA LEU A 9 -7.44 1.75 6.20
C LEU A 9 -6.14 2.46 5.77
N LYS A 10 -5.11 2.47 6.63
CA LYS A 10 -3.79 3.05 6.30
C LYS A 10 -3.16 2.43 5.05
N ILE A 11 -3.28 1.11 4.89
CA ILE A 11 -2.73 0.40 3.73
C ILE A 11 -3.51 0.79 2.46
N GLU A 12 -4.84 0.87 2.53
CA GLU A 12 -5.69 1.25 1.41
C GLU A 12 -5.42 2.71 0.99
N GLU A 13 -5.32 3.66 1.93
CA GLU A 13 -4.95 5.05 1.65
C GLU A 13 -3.54 5.20 1.06
N ALA A 14 -2.58 4.40 1.53
CA ALA A 14 -1.23 4.39 0.98
C ALA A 14 -1.21 3.87 -0.47
N LEU A 15 -1.97 2.81 -0.74
CA LEU A 15 -2.12 2.27 -2.09
C LEU A 15 -2.71 3.32 -3.06
N GLU A 16 -3.76 4.03 -2.65
CA GLU A 16 -4.37 5.09 -3.45
C GLU A 16 -3.41 6.26 -3.71
N ARG A 17 -2.63 6.68 -2.70
CA ARG A 17 -1.59 7.71 -2.85
C ARG A 17 -0.55 7.31 -3.88
N ILE A 18 -0.09 6.06 -3.88
CA ILE A 18 0.88 5.56 -4.85
C ILE A 18 0.29 5.52 -6.26
N ILE A 19 -0.93 4.98 -6.42
CA ILE A 19 -1.59 4.90 -7.74
C ILE A 19 -1.87 6.30 -8.31
N SER A 20 -2.20 7.27 -7.46
CA SER A 20 -2.46 8.65 -7.87
C SER A 20 -1.19 9.51 -8.02
N GLY A 21 -0.01 8.98 -7.70
CA GLY A 21 1.26 9.71 -7.73
C GLY A 21 1.38 10.80 -6.64
N LYS A 22 0.54 10.74 -5.60
CA LYS A 22 0.49 11.68 -4.47
C LYS A 22 1.12 11.09 -3.20
N THR A 23 2.25 10.42 -3.35
CA THR A 23 2.97 9.83 -2.21
C THR A 23 3.49 10.93 -1.28
N ILE A 24 3.57 10.60 0.01
CA ILE A 24 3.95 11.51 1.10
C ILE A 24 5.25 11.05 1.74
N ILE A 25 5.45 9.74 1.90
CA ILE A 25 6.61 9.15 2.58
C ILE A 25 7.63 8.65 1.55
N ILE A 26 7.16 7.90 0.54
CA ILE A 26 8.05 7.37 -0.50
C ILE A 26 8.16 8.33 -1.70
N PRO A 27 9.22 8.21 -2.52
CA PRO A 27 9.33 8.99 -3.76
C PRO A 27 8.19 8.66 -4.74
N ALA A 28 7.61 9.68 -5.38
CA ALA A 28 6.53 9.50 -6.38
C ALA A 28 6.98 8.73 -7.64
N SER A 29 8.28 8.62 -7.87
CA SER A 29 8.88 7.81 -8.95
C SER A 29 8.98 6.32 -8.60
N GLN A 30 8.69 5.94 -7.35
CA GLN A 30 8.79 4.56 -6.90
C GLN A 30 7.67 3.71 -7.51
N LYS A 31 8.05 2.53 -8.04
CA LYS A 31 7.08 1.57 -8.58
C LYS A 31 6.19 1.02 -7.48
N LEU A 32 4.90 0.84 -7.81
CA LEU A 32 3.96 0.17 -6.92
C LEU A 32 4.46 -1.24 -6.57
N SER A 33 4.61 -1.51 -5.28
CA SER A 33 4.98 -2.81 -4.72
C SER A 33 4.45 -2.93 -3.30
N VAL A 34 4.41 -4.14 -2.74
CA VAL A 34 3.99 -4.37 -1.35
C VAL A 34 4.83 -3.54 -0.39
N LYS A 35 6.15 -3.53 -0.61
CA LYS A 35 7.11 -2.74 0.19
C LYS A 35 6.84 -1.23 0.09
N ALA A 36 6.60 -0.72 -1.11
CA ALA A 36 6.27 0.70 -1.31
C ALA A 36 5.00 1.10 -0.54
N VAL A 37 3.97 0.25 -0.57
CA VAL A 37 2.72 0.48 0.18
C VAL A 37 2.95 0.40 1.70
N GLU A 38 3.77 -0.53 2.18
CA GLU A 38 4.15 -0.62 3.60
C GLU A 38 4.84 0.65 4.10
N GLU A 39 5.84 1.13 3.35
CA GLU A 39 6.58 2.35 3.66
C GLU A 39 5.66 3.58 3.61
N GLU A 40 4.83 3.71 2.58
CA GLU A 40 3.88 4.82 2.44
C GLU A 40 2.75 4.82 3.50
N ALA A 41 2.40 3.65 4.02
CA ALA A 41 1.47 3.49 5.14
C ALA A 41 2.12 3.76 6.51
N GLY A 42 3.46 3.90 6.56
CA GLY A 42 4.21 4.03 7.81
C GLY A 42 4.11 2.79 8.70
N LEU A 43 4.00 1.61 8.09
CA LEU A 43 3.87 0.34 8.80
C LEU A 43 5.20 -0.41 8.85
N GLY A 44 5.38 -1.22 9.89
CA GLY A 44 6.55 -2.09 10.01
C GLY A 44 6.54 -3.19 8.93
N SER A 45 7.74 -3.64 8.54
CA SER A 45 7.92 -4.70 7.54
C SER A 45 7.14 -5.96 7.90
N GLY A 46 6.26 -6.42 7.00
CA GLY A 46 5.44 -7.62 7.20
C GLY A 46 3.97 -7.31 7.50
N SER A 47 3.62 -6.06 7.84
CA SER A 47 2.27 -5.70 8.26
C SER A 47 1.21 -5.91 7.18
N VAL A 48 1.57 -5.72 5.90
CA VAL A 48 0.62 -5.86 4.79
C VAL A 48 0.33 -7.33 4.47
N TYR A 49 1.23 -8.26 4.80
CA TYR A 49 1.06 -9.68 4.50
C TYR A 49 -0.08 -10.35 5.29
N TYR A 50 -0.54 -9.73 6.38
CA TYR A 50 -1.75 -10.15 7.09
C TYR A 50 -3.05 -9.87 6.32
N TYR A 51 -2.99 -9.15 5.19
CA TYR A 51 -4.14 -8.72 4.39
C TYR A 51 -4.01 -9.24 2.94
N PRO A 52 -4.30 -10.53 2.70
CA PRO A 52 -4.09 -11.17 1.39
C PRO A 52 -4.94 -10.56 0.26
N ASP A 53 -6.10 -10.01 0.59
CA ASP A 53 -6.96 -9.28 -0.35
C ASP A 53 -6.27 -7.99 -0.84
N ILE A 54 -5.59 -7.28 0.06
CA ILE A 54 -4.85 -6.07 -0.30
C ILE A 54 -3.60 -6.41 -1.11
N ILE A 55 -2.87 -7.46 -0.74
CA ILE A 55 -1.73 -7.96 -1.54
C ILE A 55 -2.17 -8.24 -2.98
N SER A 56 -3.34 -8.86 -3.15
CA SER A 56 -3.91 -9.16 -4.47
C SER A 56 -4.22 -7.88 -5.23
N LYS A 57 -4.86 -6.88 -4.60
CA LYS A 57 -5.08 -5.55 -5.21
C LYS A 57 -3.78 -4.89 -5.66
N ILE A 58 -2.76 -4.84 -4.80
CA ILE A 58 -1.45 -4.24 -5.10
C ILE A 58 -0.83 -4.90 -6.33
N LYS A 59 -0.82 -6.24 -6.36
CA LYS A 59 -0.29 -7.00 -7.50
C LYS A 59 -1.11 -6.75 -8.77
N SER A 60 -2.43 -6.73 -8.69
CA SER A 60 -3.29 -6.43 -9.85
C SER A 60 -3.02 -5.03 -10.42
N HIS A 61 -2.85 -4.01 -9.56
CA HIS A 61 -2.49 -2.66 -10.01
C HIS A 61 -1.05 -2.57 -10.53
N SER A 62 -0.11 -3.31 -9.94
CA SER A 62 1.28 -3.35 -10.40
C SER A 62 1.45 -4.07 -11.75
N LEU A 63 0.59 -5.04 -12.05
CA LEU A 63 0.59 -5.81 -13.29
C LEU A 63 -0.18 -5.10 -14.41
N LYS A 64 -1.20 -4.31 -14.06
CA LYS A 64 -1.85 -3.37 -14.97
C LYS A 64 -0.89 -2.21 -15.28
N LYS A 65 0.16 -2.48 -16.05
CA LYS A 65 0.84 -1.45 -16.82
C LYS A 65 -0.21 -0.84 -17.76
N GLN A 66 -0.52 0.44 -17.56
CA GLN A 66 -0.94 1.32 -18.65
C GLN A 66 0.26 1.56 -19.56
#